data_AF-A0A0H2S858-F1
#
_entry.id   AF-A0A0H2S858-F1
#
_cell.length_a   1.000
_cell.length_b   1.000
_cell.length_c   1.000
_cell.angle_alpha   90.00
_cell.angle_beta   90.00
_cell.angle_gamma   90.00
#
_symmetry.space_group_name_H-M   'P 1'
#
loop_
_entity.id
_entity.type
_entity.pdbx_description
1 polymer ?
#
loop_
_entity_poly.entity_id
_entity_poly.type
_entity_poly.pdbx_seq_one_letter_code
_entity_poly.pdbx_strand_id
1 'polypeptide(L)'
;MAVKSKSSSLDPNECFAEIWHTKVRFDNPSEALLAQLFLKDKGAIPLSAFNALLSVIRNPSFDTREIKFKDIGDFCSKVVSSRDGAVTRRGWASNTGIPEVILEGALDVFGEELRGVWDDARRYYHGNVLSEGRQYEEAEYSSLDDALATWRHTLLNCALVHSSWLVRARPLRGYYHRLYASDRSPLTRSLTNPSLGSWTRDLQMKLEERSPFLHGNMINALLCRVPNLRTFQLHILHYVPKIHNVFVAKLCKSLSSFTSLEEVCFSTLVLEKSKQFVQRLSQTPPPNLKVIQLLGGRSLDFASHLPQWLSPLLSIASLQSIGVHHGGERRFINGFTWSRSLANSNRFELDELSIWAKNATSNLEDSVLEALRLTKRLNFKYRGGQATVGRILSECPSLRSLSLIGDSWEIEFFDLAEVLPNSVEELNILFPPFTESIDDSNSDSDSEEDFTFLTHSARSSSAEEVASKLGVLDLYIHKALHSGKTSHLRSVNIYIHRDTVSQHRNLFHSPNHRLLYRKGVENSELVGAGEPSSRFIKAPVLPLCQLICRERGVLFSVEVQLLKMEMD
;
A
#
# COMPACT_ATOMS: atom_id res chain seq x y z
N MET A 1 35.65 31.08 8.19
CA MET A 1 36.90 30.34 8.46
C MET A 1 36.62 29.28 9.51
N ALA A 2 36.55 28.01 9.12
CA ALA A 2 36.34 26.90 10.06
C ALA A 2 37.69 26.54 10.70
N VAL A 3 37.80 26.70 12.02
CA VAL A 3 38.94 26.21 12.80
C VAL A 3 38.92 24.68 12.72
N LYS A 4 39.87 24.10 11.99
CA LYS A 4 40.17 22.66 12.06
C LYS A 4 40.62 22.35 13.48
N SER A 5 39.73 21.83 14.31
CA SER A 5 40.12 21.21 15.57
C SER A 5 41.05 20.05 15.25
N LYS A 6 42.33 20.17 15.62
CA LYS A 6 43.26 19.03 15.67
C LYS A 6 42.62 18.02 16.63
N SER A 7 42.08 16.93 16.11
CA SER A 7 41.69 15.78 16.93
C SER A 7 42.96 15.25 17.59
N SER A 8 43.19 15.61 18.85
CA SER A 8 44.27 15.01 19.64
C SER A 8 44.03 13.51 19.69
N SER A 9 44.96 12.70 19.20
CA SER A 9 44.90 11.25 19.36
C SER A 9 44.75 10.94 20.86
N LEU A 10 43.75 10.14 21.21
CA LEU A 10 43.58 9.63 22.58
C LEU A 10 44.60 8.52 22.80
N ASP A 11 45.20 8.48 23.99
CA ASP A 11 46.03 7.33 24.38
C ASP A 11 45.14 6.07 24.52
N PRO A 12 45.70 4.85 24.39
CA PRO A 12 44.93 3.61 24.48
C PRO A 12 44.13 3.43 25.79
N ASN A 13 44.57 4.08 26.87
CA ASN A 13 43.94 4.04 28.19
C ASN A 13 43.03 5.26 28.44
N GLU A 14 42.80 6.10 27.44
CA GLU A 14 42.00 7.31 27.58
C GLU A 14 40.67 7.20 26.83
N CYS A 15 39.59 7.66 27.47
CA CYS A 15 38.29 7.87 26.85
C CYS A 15 37.91 9.34 26.94
N PHE A 16 37.32 9.90 25.89
CA PHE A 16 36.75 11.24 25.96
C PHE A 16 35.32 11.18 26.52
N ALA A 17 35.08 11.84 27.65
CA ALA A 17 33.76 12.03 28.21
C ALA A 17 33.07 13.21 27.54
N GLU A 18 32.14 12.93 26.63
CA GLU A 18 31.47 13.94 25.81
C GLU A 18 30.66 14.94 26.65
N ILE A 19 29.97 14.45 27.69
CA ILE A 19 29.15 15.28 28.60
C ILE A 19 30.00 16.33 29.34
N TRP A 20 31.23 15.98 29.68
CA TRP A 20 32.13 16.80 30.50
C TRP A 20 33.23 17.46 29.66
N HIS A 21 33.23 17.21 28.35
CA HIS A 21 34.28 17.58 27.40
C HIS A 21 35.71 17.34 27.90
N THR A 22 35.94 16.24 28.63
CA THR A 22 37.23 15.93 29.27
C THR A 22 37.73 14.54 28.91
N LYS A 23 39.05 14.34 29.03
CA LYS A 23 39.67 13.01 28.91
C LYS A 23 39.66 12.33 30.27
N VAL A 24 39.22 11.08 30.30
CA VAL A 24 39.24 10.22 31.48
C VAL A 24 40.26 9.12 31.21
N ARG A 25 41.22 8.96 32.12
CA ARG A 25 42.25 7.93 32.05
C ARG A 25 41.85 6.74 32.91
N PHE A 26 42.03 5.54 32.37
CA PHE A 26 41.75 4.26 33.03
C PHE A 26 43.04 3.48 33.24
N ASP A 27 42.97 2.47 34.11
CA ASP A 27 44.14 1.64 34.45
C ASP A 27 44.55 0.73 33.28
N ASN A 28 43.60 0.41 32.39
CA ASN A 28 43.85 -0.42 31.22
C ASN A 28 42.99 -0.02 29.99
N PRO A 29 43.39 -0.42 28.76
CA PRO A 29 42.64 -0.09 27.55
C PRO A 29 41.23 -0.66 27.50
N SER A 30 40.99 -1.81 28.12
CA SER A 30 39.67 -2.48 28.05
C SER A 30 38.62 -1.72 28.83
N GLU A 31 38.97 -1.18 30.00
CA GLU A 31 38.13 -0.28 30.78
C GLU A 31 37.85 1.02 30.03
N ALA A 32 38.86 1.59 29.38
CA ALA A 32 38.68 2.78 28.55
C ALA A 32 37.68 2.54 27.40
N LEU A 33 37.77 1.38 26.72
CA LEU A 33 36.83 0.99 25.67
C LEU A 33 35.40 0.74 26.20
N LEU A 34 35.26 0.10 27.36
CA LEU A 34 33.95 -0.10 27.98
C LEU A 34 33.33 1.22 28.45
N ALA A 35 34.15 2.11 29.02
CA ALA A 35 33.72 3.42 29.47
C ALA A 35 33.24 4.30 28.31
N GLN A 36 33.80 4.16 27.09
CA GLN A 36 33.30 4.84 25.89
C GLN A 36 31.83 4.53 25.56
N LEU A 37 31.29 3.39 26.00
CA LEU A 37 29.88 3.06 25.77
C LEU A 37 28.93 3.88 26.66
N PHE A 38 29.43 4.39 27.79
CA PHE A 38 28.67 5.14 28.78
C PHE A 38 28.96 6.65 28.76
N LEU A 39 30.20 7.06 28.47
CA LEU A 39 30.66 8.45 28.54
C LEU A 39 30.31 9.29 27.29
N LYS A 40 29.16 9.02 26.67
CA LYS A 40 28.64 9.74 25.49
C LYS A 40 27.51 10.70 25.87
N ASP A 41 27.43 11.83 25.20
CA ASP A 41 26.38 12.83 25.40
C ASP A 41 25.03 12.31 24.89
N LYS A 42 25.04 11.61 23.75
CA LYS A 42 23.85 10.98 23.17
C LYS A 42 24.11 9.52 22.84
N GLY A 43 23.16 8.67 23.22
CA GLY A 43 23.22 7.23 22.95
C GLY A 43 24.13 6.45 23.91
N ALA A 44 24.43 7.00 25.09
CA ALA A 44 25.01 6.23 26.18
C ALA A 44 24.11 5.04 26.54
N ILE A 45 24.71 3.88 26.79
CA ILE A 45 23.94 2.71 27.23
C ILE A 45 23.38 2.95 28.64
N PRO A 46 22.13 2.58 28.93
CA PRO A 46 21.59 2.66 30.28
C PRO A 46 22.44 1.84 31.26
N LEU A 47 22.61 2.32 32.51
CA LEU A 47 23.39 1.61 33.53
C LEU A 47 22.93 0.16 33.76
N SER A 48 21.62 -0.10 33.66
CA SER A 48 21.07 -1.45 33.74
C SER A 48 21.55 -2.36 32.59
N ALA A 49 21.63 -1.82 31.38
CA ALA A 49 22.16 -2.53 30.22
C ALA A 49 23.68 -2.76 30.32
N PHE A 50 24.41 -1.78 30.87
CA PHE A 50 25.84 -1.94 31.15
C PHE A 50 26.11 -3.00 32.22
N ASN A 51 25.33 -3.02 33.30
CA ASN A 51 25.42 -4.05 34.33
C ASN A 51 25.11 -5.45 33.75
N ALA A 52 24.11 -5.56 32.87
CA ALA A 52 23.83 -6.81 32.16
C ALA A 52 25.02 -7.24 31.28
N LEU A 53 25.65 -6.30 30.55
CA LEU A 53 26.84 -6.57 29.76
C LEU A 53 28.01 -7.05 30.63
N LEU A 54 28.29 -6.36 31.74
CA LEU A 54 29.32 -6.77 32.69
C LEU A 54 29.05 -8.14 33.30
N SER A 55 27.78 -8.46 33.59
CA SER A 55 27.38 -9.77 34.07
C SER A 55 27.64 -10.88 33.04
N VAL A 56 27.41 -10.61 31.75
CA VAL A 56 27.74 -11.55 30.66
C VAL A 56 29.26 -11.73 30.55
N ILE A 57 30.04 -10.66 30.57
CA ILE A 57 31.51 -10.72 30.45
C ILE A 57 32.14 -11.44 31.65
N ARG A 58 31.59 -11.26 32.85
CA ARG A 58 32.07 -11.93 34.08
C ARG A 58 31.64 -13.39 34.18
N ASN A 59 30.74 -13.86 33.32
CA ASN A 59 30.30 -15.25 33.34
C ASN A 59 31.46 -16.15 32.85
N PRO A 60 31.92 -17.14 33.64
CA PRO A 60 33.03 -18.01 33.25
C PRO A 60 32.75 -18.87 32.02
N SER A 61 31.47 -19.04 31.64
CA SER A 61 31.07 -19.78 30.42
C SER A 61 31.10 -18.91 29.16
N PHE A 62 31.35 -17.60 29.28
CA PHE A 62 31.40 -16.69 28.15
C PHE A 62 32.80 -16.67 27.53
N ASP A 63 32.95 -17.25 26.34
CA ASP A 63 34.17 -17.16 25.55
C ASP A 63 34.03 -16.11 24.44
N THR A 64 34.84 -15.06 24.50
CA THR A 64 34.86 -14.00 23.48
C THR A 64 35.29 -14.52 22.11
N ARG A 65 36.04 -15.61 22.04
CA ARG A 65 36.49 -16.24 20.79
C ARG A 65 35.35 -16.94 20.05
N GLU A 66 34.28 -17.29 20.75
CA GLU A 66 33.09 -17.90 20.16
C GLU A 66 32.14 -16.88 19.54
N ILE A 67 32.30 -15.58 19.85
CA ILE A 67 31.50 -14.52 19.28
C ILE A 67 31.93 -14.25 17.84
N LYS A 68 31.06 -14.62 16.89
CA LYS A 68 31.28 -14.43 15.44
C LYS A 68 30.46 -13.29 14.83
N PHE A 69 29.71 -12.54 15.63
CA PHE A 69 28.88 -11.43 15.14
C PHE A 69 29.77 -10.25 14.74
N LYS A 70 29.69 -9.77 13.49
CA LYS A 70 30.45 -8.60 13.05
C LYS A 70 29.70 -7.30 13.31
N ASP A 71 28.37 -7.36 13.26
CA ASP A 71 27.49 -6.23 13.52
C ASP A 71 26.13 -6.67 14.10
N ILE A 72 25.25 -5.69 14.31
CA ILE A 72 23.90 -5.92 14.84
C ILE A 72 23.03 -6.73 13.86
N GLY A 73 23.25 -6.61 12.56
CA GLY A 73 22.54 -7.38 11.54
C GLY A 73 22.90 -8.85 11.59
N ASP A 74 24.18 -9.17 11.74
CA ASP A 74 24.67 -10.54 11.94
C ASP A 74 24.08 -11.18 13.20
N PHE A 75 24.10 -10.44 14.32
CA PHE A 75 23.50 -10.88 15.58
C PHE A 75 22.01 -11.20 15.41
N CYS A 76 21.23 -10.23 14.89
CA CYS A 76 19.80 -10.40 14.70
C CYS A 76 19.48 -11.55 13.74
N SER A 77 20.23 -11.69 12.65
CA SER A 77 20.09 -12.78 11.68
C SER A 77 20.36 -14.15 12.32
N LYS A 78 21.38 -14.27 13.19
CA LYS A 78 21.66 -15.52 13.89
C LYS A 78 20.58 -15.87 14.91
N VAL A 79 20.09 -14.89 15.69
CA VAL A 79 19.00 -15.10 16.66
C VAL A 79 17.76 -15.64 15.96
N VAL A 80 17.40 -15.05 14.82
CA VAL A 80 16.24 -15.50 14.04
C VAL A 80 16.50 -16.88 13.42
N SER A 81 17.65 -17.09 12.77
CA SER A 81 18.00 -18.39 12.17
C SER A 81 18.00 -19.53 13.19
N SER A 82 18.42 -19.25 14.43
CA SER A 82 18.37 -20.23 15.53
C SER A 82 16.93 -20.58 15.91
N ARG A 83 16.05 -19.57 16.01
CA ARG A 83 14.61 -19.78 16.24
C ARG A 83 13.95 -20.54 15.11
N ASP A 84 14.28 -20.21 13.87
CA ASP A 84 13.74 -20.87 12.68
C ASP A 84 14.19 -22.32 12.64
N GLY A 85 15.47 -22.60 12.87
CA GLY A 85 15.97 -23.97 12.96
C GLY A 85 15.33 -24.80 14.08
N ALA A 86 14.90 -24.18 15.19
CA ALA A 86 14.16 -24.87 16.24
C ALA A 86 12.71 -25.18 15.85
N VAL A 87 12.05 -24.29 15.11
CA VAL A 87 10.67 -24.46 14.63
C VAL A 87 10.62 -25.45 13.45
N THR A 88 11.52 -25.31 12.48
CA THR A 88 11.63 -26.19 11.30
C THR A 88 11.91 -27.64 11.72
N ARG A 89 12.83 -27.88 12.67
CA ARG A 89 13.10 -29.24 13.17
C ARG A 89 11.88 -29.94 13.76
N ARG A 90 11.00 -29.21 14.45
CA ARG A 90 9.75 -29.77 15.00
C ARG A 90 8.66 -29.93 13.94
N GLY A 91 8.54 -28.97 13.02
CA GLY A 91 7.50 -28.96 11.99
C GLY A 91 7.69 -30.01 10.88
N TRP A 92 8.94 -30.34 10.54
CA TRP A 92 9.26 -31.28 9.47
C TRP A 92 9.32 -32.74 9.94
N ALA A 93 9.62 -32.97 11.21
CA ALA A 93 9.64 -34.31 11.80
C ALA A 93 8.25 -34.83 12.22
N SER A 94 7.17 -34.16 11.79
CA SER A 94 5.82 -34.50 12.26
C SER A 94 5.22 -35.64 11.44
N ASN A 95 4.82 -36.71 12.11
CA ASN A 95 4.13 -37.86 11.54
C ASN A 95 2.61 -37.63 11.37
N THR A 96 2.16 -36.38 11.23
CA THR A 96 0.72 -36.03 11.32
C THR A 96 -0.14 -36.49 10.15
N GLY A 97 0.42 -37.24 9.19
CA GLY A 97 -0.33 -37.92 8.15
C GLY A 97 -0.90 -37.02 7.05
N ILE A 98 -0.70 -35.69 7.10
CA ILE A 98 -1.05 -34.79 6.00
C ILE A 98 0.10 -34.81 4.97
N PRO A 99 -0.15 -35.26 3.73
CA PRO A 99 0.85 -35.22 2.67
C PRO A 99 1.33 -33.80 2.41
N GLU A 100 2.64 -33.64 2.27
CA GLU A 100 3.29 -32.33 2.05
C GLU A 100 2.71 -31.60 0.83
N VAL A 101 2.46 -32.31 -0.26
CA VAL A 101 1.84 -31.77 -1.48
C VAL A 101 0.46 -31.12 -1.23
N ILE A 102 -0.31 -31.63 -0.26
CA ILE A 102 -1.61 -31.05 0.07
C ILE A 102 -1.43 -29.75 0.86
N LEU A 103 -0.46 -29.71 1.77
CA LEU A 103 -0.13 -28.48 2.52
C LEU A 103 0.41 -27.40 1.59
N GLU A 104 1.31 -27.77 0.67
CA GLU A 104 1.85 -26.86 -0.34
C GLU A 104 0.74 -26.35 -1.25
N GLY A 105 -0.08 -27.23 -1.83
CA GLY A 105 -1.20 -26.82 -2.67
C GLY A 105 -2.20 -25.90 -1.95
N ALA A 106 -2.54 -26.18 -0.69
CA ALA A 106 -3.43 -25.31 0.09
C ALA A 106 -2.79 -23.93 0.34
N LEU A 107 -1.50 -23.90 0.69
CA LEU A 107 -0.77 -22.67 0.94
C LEU A 107 -0.49 -21.87 -0.32
N ASP A 108 -0.31 -22.53 -1.46
CA ASP A 108 -0.19 -21.86 -2.76
C ASP A 108 -1.48 -21.12 -3.11
N VAL A 109 -2.64 -21.76 -2.93
CA VAL A 109 -3.94 -21.11 -3.10
C VAL A 109 -4.08 -19.92 -2.15
N PHE A 110 -3.79 -20.09 -0.85
CA PHE A 110 -3.83 -18.97 0.10
C PHE A 110 -2.85 -17.85 -0.25
N GLY A 111 -1.67 -18.21 -0.75
CA GLY A 111 -0.64 -17.28 -1.16
C GLY A 111 -1.02 -16.50 -2.41
N GLU A 112 -1.65 -17.13 -3.39
CA GLU A 112 -2.22 -16.46 -4.56
C GLU A 112 -3.33 -15.50 -4.18
N GLU A 113 -4.27 -15.92 -3.32
CA GLU A 113 -5.38 -15.06 -2.88
C GLU A 113 -4.87 -13.86 -2.07
N LEU A 114 -3.95 -14.07 -1.11
CA LEU A 114 -3.35 -12.98 -0.34
C LEU A 114 -2.56 -12.01 -1.24
N ARG A 115 -1.78 -12.54 -2.21
CA ARG A 115 -1.07 -11.71 -3.19
C ARG A 115 -2.04 -10.93 -4.07
N GLY A 116 -3.16 -11.54 -4.45
CA GLY A 116 -4.23 -10.89 -5.17
C GLY A 116 -4.76 -9.68 -4.40
N VAL A 117 -5.26 -9.88 -3.17
CA VAL A 117 -5.78 -8.79 -2.33
C VAL A 117 -4.74 -7.67 -2.17
N TRP A 118 -3.47 -8.05 -1.99
CA TRP A 118 -2.37 -7.10 -1.87
C TRP A 118 -2.10 -6.31 -3.15
N ASP A 119 -2.10 -6.96 -4.31
CA ASP A 119 -1.84 -6.31 -5.58
C ASP A 119 -2.96 -5.33 -5.96
N ASP A 120 -4.21 -5.66 -5.65
CA ASP A 120 -5.35 -4.74 -5.87
C ASP A 120 -5.23 -3.51 -4.98
N ALA A 121 -4.93 -3.71 -3.70
CA ALA A 121 -4.67 -2.64 -2.75
C ALA A 121 -3.57 -1.71 -3.23
N ARG A 122 -2.44 -2.30 -3.66
CA ARG A 122 -1.29 -1.54 -4.13
C ARG A 122 -1.65 -0.71 -5.36
N ARG A 123 -2.42 -1.25 -6.32
CA ARG A 123 -2.84 -0.54 -7.53
C ARG A 123 -3.74 0.64 -7.21
N TYR A 124 -4.78 0.42 -6.43
CA TYR A 124 -5.79 1.44 -6.12
C TYR A 124 -5.23 2.58 -5.27
N TYR A 125 -4.48 2.27 -4.22
CA TYR A 125 -3.88 3.29 -3.36
C TYR A 125 -2.62 3.90 -3.97
N HIS A 126 -2.24 3.54 -5.20
CA HIS A 126 -0.96 3.93 -5.82
C HIS A 126 0.24 3.68 -4.88
N GLY A 127 0.21 2.56 -4.16
CA GLY A 127 1.17 2.19 -3.14
C GLY A 127 0.99 2.88 -1.78
N ASN A 128 -0.02 3.73 -1.56
CA ASN A 128 -0.29 4.49 -0.32
C ASN A 128 -1.09 3.75 0.76
N VAL A 129 -0.94 2.43 0.90
CA VAL A 129 -1.75 1.65 1.87
C VAL A 129 -1.57 2.13 3.33
N LEU A 130 -0.45 2.81 3.66
CA LEU A 130 -0.13 3.29 5.01
C LEU A 130 -0.89 4.54 5.50
N SER A 131 -1.22 5.47 4.61
CA SER A 131 -1.63 6.81 5.03
C SER A 131 -3.14 6.94 5.17
N GLU A 132 -3.90 6.22 4.34
CA GLU A 132 -5.37 6.28 4.28
C GLU A 132 -6.02 5.44 5.39
N GLY A 133 -5.45 4.29 5.77
CA GLY A 133 -5.99 3.43 6.83
C GLY A 133 -5.96 3.98 8.27
N ARG A 134 -5.61 5.26 8.52
CA ARG A 134 -5.51 5.82 9.88
C ARG A 134 -6.05 7.24 10.08
N GLN A 135 -6.42 7.98 9.03
CA GLN A 135 -6.95 9.33 9.27
C GLN A 135 -8.31 9.32 9.99
N TYR A 136 -8.96 8.16 10.08
CA TYR A 136 -10.12 7.94 10.91
C TYR A 136 -9.93 6.68 11.77
N GLU A 137 -9.08 6.73 12.80
CA GLU A 137 -9.02 5.69 13.85
C GLU A 137 -10.35 5.55 14.63
N GLU A 138 -11.35 6.40 14.36
CA GLU A 138 -12.71 6.33 14.92
C GLU A 138 -13.80 5.86 13.92
N ALA A 139 -13.54 5.84 12.60
CA ALA A 139 -14.47 5.29 11.63
C ALA A 139 -14.11 3.83 11.36
N GLU A 140 -14.97 2.91 11.79
CA GLU A 140 -14.90 1.46 11.63
C GLU A 140 -14.07 1.00 10.40
N TYR A 141 -12.92 0.41 10.72
CA TYR A 141 -12.06 -0.48 9.93
C TYR A 141 -12.16 -0.37 8.38
N SER A 142 -11.06 0.02 7.72
CA SER A 142 -10.99 -0.09 6.26
C SER A 142 -11.13 -1.56 5.82
N SER A 143 -12.01 -1.82 4.85
CA SER A 143 -12.32 -3.17 4.36
C SER A 143 -11.09 -3.93 3.85
N LEU A 144 -10.04 -3.21 3.44
CA LEU A 144 -8.78 -3.80 3.02
C LEU A 144 -7.91 -4.25 4.20
N ASP A 145 -7.66 -3.38 5.19
CA ASP A 145 -6.85 -3.78 6.35
C ASP A 145 -7.54 -4.94 7.07
N ASP A 146 -8.88 -4.97 7.08
CA ASP A 146 -9.67 -6.12 7.53
C ASP A 146 -9.49 -7.36 6.66
N ALA A 147 -9.49 -7.23 5.33
CA ALA A 147 -9.28 -8.38 4.44
C ALA A 147 -7.86 -8.95 4.62
N LEU A 148 -6.84 -8.09 4.65
CA LEU A 148 -5.45 -8.48 4.90
C LEU A 148 -5.26 -9.03 6.31
N ALA A 149 -5.91 -8.45 7.33
CA ALA A 149 -5.91 -8.96 8.69
C ALA A 149 -6.61 -10.32 8.75
N THR A 150 -7.76 -10.48 8.11
CA THR A 150 -8.51 -11.74 8.04
C THR A 150 -7.67 -12.83 7.40
N TRP A 151 -6.99 -12.54 6.28
CA TRP A 151 -6.07 -13.49 5.64
C TRP A 151 -4.86 -13.82 6.53
N ARG A 152 -4.27 -12.82 7.19
CA ARG A 152 -3.17 -13.04 8.15
C ARG A 152 -3.60 -13.85 9.37
N HIS A 153 -4.80 -13.60 9.89
CA HIS A 153 -5.41 -14.36 10.99
C HIS A 153 -5.75 -15.77 10.55
N THR A 154 -6.25 -15.96 9.33
CA THR A 154 -6.50 -17.29 8.76
C THR A 154 -5.20 -18.08 8.63
N LEU A 155 -4.15 -17.50 8.05
CA LEU A 155 -2.82 -18.13 7.97
C LEU A 155 -2.24 -18.43 9.36
N LEU A 156 -2.46 -17.55 10.34
CA LEU A 156 -2.07 -17.79 11.72
C LEU A 156 -2.85 -18.95 12.34
N ASN A 157 -4.17 -18.99 12.15
CA ASN A 157 -5.02 -20.06 12.66
C ASN A 157 -4.62 -21.41 12.02
N CYS A 158 -4.37 -21.44 10.72
CA CYS A 158 -3.81 -22.62 10.03
C CYS A 158 -2.47 -23.03 10.64
N ALA A 159 -1.59 -22.07 10.93
CA ALA A 159 -0.31 -22.32 11.61
C ALA A 159 -0.46 -22.85 13.05
N LEU A 160 -1.59 -22.59 13.73
CA LEU A 160 -1.88 -23.11 15.06
C LEU A 160 -2.41 -24.55 15.05
N VAL A 161 -3.03 -25.01 13.95
CA VAL A 161 -3.56 -26.37 13.82
C VAL A 161 -2.44 -27.40 14.00
N HIS A 162 -1.31 -27.20 13.31
CA HIS A 162 -0.18 -28.10 13.44
C HIS A 162 1.15 -27.44 13.05
N SER A 163 2.26 -27.85 13.67
CA SER A 163 3.59 -27.25 13.49
C SER A 163 4.13 -27.31 12.05
N SER A 164 3.68 -28.28 11.24
CA SER A 164 4.00 -28.39 9.81
C SER A 164 3.43 -27.23 8.98
N TRP A 165 2.28 -26.67 9.40
CA TRP A 165 1.68 -25.48 8.79
C TRP A 165 2.45 -24.23 9.19
N LEU A 166 2.88 -24.10 10.44
CA LEU A 166 3.59 -22.91 10.93
C LEU A 166 4.85 -22.59 10.13
N VAL A 167 5.62 -23.61 9.75
CA VAL A 167 6.85 -23.40 8.97
C VAL A 167 6.52 -22.88 7.56
N ARG A 168 5.46 -23.41 6.94
CA ARG A 168 5.10 -23.15 5.54
C ARG A 168 4.21 -21.91 5.35
N ALA A 169 3.34 -21.61 6.31
CA ALA A 169 2.47 -20.42 6.29
C ALA A 169 3.21 -19.12 6.62
N ARG A 170 4.35 -19.21 7.30
CA ARG A 170 5.14 -18.04 7.72
C ARG A 170 5.68 -17.22 6.53
N PRO A 171 6.28 -17.83 5.48
CA PRO A 171 6.64 -17.10 4.26
C PRO A 171 5.50 -16.28 3.68
N LEU A 172 4.30 -16.86 3.60
CA LEU A 172 3.11 -16.18 3.10
C LEU A 172 2.69 -15.01 3.98
N ARG A 173 2.67 -15.22 5.31
CA ARG A 173 2.39 -14.15 6.27
C ARG A 173 3.41 -13.01 6.20
N GLY A 174 4.65 -13.34 5.86
CA GLY A 174 5.77 -12.42 5.73
C GLY A 174 5.97 -11.82 4.34
N TYR A 175 5.15 -12.19 3.34
CA TYR A 175 5.23 -11.70 1.97
C TYR A 175 5.15 -10.17 1.96
N TYR A 176 4.13 -9.64 2.62
CA TYR A 176 3.98 -8.23 2.95
C TYR A 176 4.23 -8.04 4.45
N HIS A 177 5.03 -7.03 4.81
CA HIS A 177 5.28 -6.67 6.20
C HIS A 177 5.16 -5.16 6.44
N ARG A 178 4.58 -4.81 7.60
CA ARG A 178 4.31 -3.43 8.02
C ARG A 178 5.08 -3.15 9.30
N LEU A 179 5.89 -2.09 9.28
CA LEU A 179 6.72 -1.67 10.39
C LEU A 179 6.28 -0.29 10.87
N TYR A 180 5.96 -0.22 12.16
CA TYR A 180 5.73 1.04 12.86
C TYR A 180 6.93 1.27 13.75
N ALA A 181 7.76 2.26 13.39
CA ALA A 181 8.86 2.70 14.23
C ALA A 181 8.37 3.85 15.11
N SER A 182 8.29 3.58 16.41
CA SER A 182 7.93 4.54 17.45
C SER A 182 8.69 4.23 18.73
N ASP A 183 8.60 5.09 19.74
CA ASP A 183 9.17 4.82 21.05
C ASP A 183 8.59 3.56 21.69
N ARG A 184 7.29 3.29 21.47
CA ARG A 184 6.58 2.11 22.00
C ARG A 184 6.93 0.83 21.23
N SER A 185 7.27 0.96 19.96
CA SER A 185 7.62 -0.13 19.06
C SER A 185 8.93 0.19 18.31
N PRO A 186 10.09 0.08 18.98
CA PRO A 186 11.35 0.41 18.36
C PRO A 186 11.68 -0.59 17.24
N LEU A 187 12.29 -0.10 16.16
CA LEU A 187 12.65 -0.92 14.99
C LEU A 187 13.53 -2.13 15.35
N THR A 188 14.27 -2.06 16.47
CA THR A 188 15.04 -3.19 17.01
C THR A 188 14.20 -4.43 17.27
N ARG A 189 12.93 -4.30 17.68
CA ARG A 189 12.04 -5.46 17.84
C ARG A 189 11.79 -6.16 16.51
N SER A 190 11.60 -5.38 15.45
CA SER A 190 11.38 -5.87 14.08
C SER A 190 12.58 -6.63 13.53
N LEU A 191 13.81 -6.25 13.91
CA LEU A 191 15.03 -6.97 13.55
C LEU A 191 15.08 -8.40 14.10
N THR A 192 14.26 -8.75 15.09
CA THR A 192 14.16 -10.11 15.64
C THR A 192 12.82 -10.80 15.33
N ASN A 193 11.94 -10.15 14.55
CA ASN A 193 10.67 -10.71 14.16
C ASN A 193 10.89 -11.88 13.18
N PRO A 194 10.44 -13.10 13.51
CA PRO A 194 10.61 -14.28 12.65
C PRO A 194 9.69 -14.25 11.42
N SER A 195 8.74 -13.32 11.30
CA SER A 195 7.89 -13.17 10.11
C SER A 195 8.56 -12.35 9.00
N LEU A 196 9.64 -11.63 9.34
CA LEU A 196 10.45 -10.86 8.39
C LEU A 196 11.62 -11.73 7.90
N GLY A 197 11.89 -11.79 6.61
CA GLY A 197 12.97 -12.62 6.11
C GLY A 197 13.16 -12.55 4.60
N SER A 198 13.91 -13.50 4.05
CA SER A 198 14.18 -13.60 2.61
C SER A 198 12.93 -13.86 1.76
N TRP A 199 11.80 -14.27 2.36
CA TRP A 199 10.50 -14.39 1.69
C TRP A 199 9.73 -13.07 1.60
N THR A 200 10.13 -12.03 2.36
CA THR A 200 9.47 -10.73 2.29
C THR A 200 9.72 -10.09 0.92
N ARG A 201 8.65 -9.67 0.27
CA ARG A 201 8.62 -9.02 -1.05
C ARG A 201 8.16 -7.58 -0.95
N ASP A 202 7.29 -7.26 0.00
CA ASP A 202 6.76 -5.92 0.19
C ASP A 202 7.00 -5.45 1.63
N LEU A 203 7.72 -4.34 1.80
CA LEU A 203 8.02 -3.77 3.11
C LEU A 203 7.50 -2.33 3.18
N GLN A 204 6.61 -2.10 4.13
CA GLN A 204 6.11 -0.76 4.44
C GLN A 204 6.63 -0.31 5.81
N MET A 205 7.21 0.88 5.87
CA MET A 205 7.77 1.46 7.08
C MET A 205 7.15 2.83 7.37
N LYS A 206 6.53 2.97 8.54
CA LYS A 206 6.02 4.23 9.06
C LYS A 206 6.93 4.73 10.18
N LEU A 207 7.43 5.95 10.05
CA LEU A 207 8.22 6.64 11.07
C LEU A 207 7.35 7.67 11.80
N GLU A 208 7.10 7.44 13.09
CA GLU A 208 6.36 8.37 13.94
C GLU A 208 7.19 9.58 14.39
N GLU A 209 6.48 10.63 14.80
CA GLU A 209 7.04 11.95 15.14
C GLU A 209 8.10 11.90 16.25
N ARG A 210 7.96 10.96 17.18
CA ARG A 210 8.88 10.75 18.31
C ARG A 210 9.79 9.53 18.14
N SER A 211 9.79 8.89 16.97
CA SER A 211 10.58 7.69 16.76
C SER A 211 12.07 7.94 17.06
N PRO A 212 12.74 7.02 17.78
CA PRO A 212 14.15 7.19 18.08
C PRO A 212 14.94 7.22 16.77
N PHE A 213 16.01 8.01 16.76
CA PHE A 213 16.83 8.18 15.55
C PHE A 213 17.25 6.83 14.97
N LEU A 214 16.82 6.57 13.73
CA LEU A 214 17.23 5.37 13.03
C LEU A 214 18.69 5.51 12.60
N HIS A 215 19.58 4.87 13.34
CA HIS A 215 20.96 4.73 12.93
C HIS A 215 21.02 3.92 11.62
N GLY A 216 21.83 4.38 10.65
CA GLY A 216 21.95 3.69 9.36
C GLY A 216 22.31 2.20 9.48
N ASN A 217 23.05 1.82 10.51
CA ASN A 217 23.38 0.41 10.79
C ASN A 217 22.13 -0.44 11.07
N MET A 218 21.11 0.13 11.72
CA MET A 218 19.84 -0.57 11.99
C MET A 218 19.03 -0.76 10.70
N ILE A 219 19.02 0.24 9.82
CA ILE A 219 18.36 0.14 8.52
C ILE A 219 19.05 -0.91 7.67
N ASN A 220 20.39 -0.89 7.62
CA ASN A 220 21.17 -1.89 6.91
C ASN A 220 20.88 -3.29 7.45
N ALA A 221 20.90 -3.45 8.78
CA ALA A 221 20.55 -4.71 9.42
C ALA A 221 19.13 -5.18 9.05
N LEU A 222 18.15 -4.28 8.97
CA LEU A 222 16.80 -4.60 8.57
C LEU A 222 16.73 -5.04 7.11
N LEU A 223 17.34 -4.25 6.23
CA LEU A 223 17.34 -4.45 4.79
C LEU A 223 18.10 -5.73 4.40
N CYS A 224 19.23 -6.04 5.03
CA CYS A 224 19.95 -7.30 4.83
C CYS A 224 19.10 -8.54 5.15
N ARG A 225 18.06 -8.42 5.99
CA ARG A 225 17.16 -9.55 6.30
C ARG A 225 16.11 -9.81 5.22
N VAL A 226 15.86 -8.85 4.32
CA VAL A 226 14.83 -8.93 3.28
C VAL A 226 15.41 -8.86 1.87
N PRO A 227 16.49 -9.60 1.52
CA PRO A 227 17.28 -9.39 0.30
C PRO A 227 16.48 -9.44 -1.02
N ASN A 228 15.32 -10.08 -1.00
CA ASN A 228 14.44 -10.25 -2.17
C ASN A 228 13.31 -9.21 -2.20
N LEU A 229 13.50 -8.06 -1.56
CA LEU A 229 12.52 -6.98 -1.52
C LEU A 229 12.20 -6.48 -2.93
N ARG A 230 10.92 -6.46 -3.28
CA ARG A 230 10.38 -5.99 -4.57
C ARG A 230 9.77 -4.59 -4.46
N THR A 231 9.10 -4.30 -3.35
CA THR A 231 8.46 -3.02 -3.09
C THR A 231 8.90 -2.50 -1.74
N PHE A 232 9.31 -1.24 -1.68
CA PHE A 232 9.65 -0.56 -0.44
C PHE A 232 8.84 0.72 -0.29
N GLN A 233 8.07 0.84 0.79
CA GLN A 233 7.38 2.07 1.13
C GLN A 233 7.91 2.67 2.42
N LEU A 234 8.10 3.97 2.41
CA LEU A 234 8.51 4.75 3.55
C LEU A 234 7.56 5.93 3.76
N HIS A 235 6.94 6.00 4.93
CA HIS A 235 6.07 7.09 5.34
C HIS A 235 6.69 7.85 6.51
N ILE A 236 6.82 9.17 6.37
CA ILE A 236 7.50 10.05 7.34
C ILE A 236 6.58 11.18 7.78
N LEU A 237 6.23 11.17 9.08
CA LEU A 237 5.43 12.22 9.73
C LEU A 237 6.25 13.50 10.04
N HIS A 238 5.56 14.59 10.34
CA HIS A 238 5.95 15.95 9.97
C HIS A 238 7.19 16.61 10.66
N TYR A 239 7.84 16.07 11.69
CA TYR A 239 8.73 16.88 12.57
C TYR A 239 10.18 16.42 12.81
N VAL A 240 10.87 15.82 11.83
CA VAL A 240 12.33 15.56 11.96
C VAL A 240 13.16 16.40 10.96
N PRO A 241 13.55 17.66 11.28
CA PRO A 241 14.13 18.57 10.27
C PRO A 241 15.64 18.39 9.99
N LYS A 242 16.47 17.96 10.95
CA LYS A 242 17.95 18.05 10.80
C LYS A 242 18.68 16.75 10.46
N ILE A 243 18.14 15.59 10.84
CA ILE A 243 18.81 14.28 10.69
C ILE A 243 18.29 13.50 9.46
N HIS A 244 17.23 14.01 8.84
CA HIS A 244 16.55 13.39 7.70
C HIS A 244 17.46 13.22 6.47
N ASN A 245 18.32 14.20 6.15
CA ASN A 245 19.19 14.13 4.97
C ASN A 245 20.19 12.97 5.07
N VAL A 246 20.78 12.78 6.25
CA VAL A 246 21.73 11.70 6.50
C VAL A 246 21.01 10.36 6.47
N PHE A 247 19.82 10.29 7.07
CA PHE A 247 18.99 9.09 7.04
C PHE A 247 18.61 8.68 5.62
N VAL A 248 18.02 9.60 4.83
CA VAL A 248 17.60 9.35 3.45
C VAL A 248 18.79 8.95 2.58
N ALA A 249 19.93 9.64 2.70
CA ALA A 249 21.13 9.28 1.94
C ALA A 249 21.62 7.85 2.27
N LYS A 250 21.62 7.48 3.56
CA LYS A 250 21.99 6.12 3.98
C LYS A 250 20.98 5.10 3.47
N LEU A 251 19.68 5.39 3.58
CA LEU A 251 18.62 4.53 3.09
C LEU A 251 18.74 4.29 1.59
N CYS A 252 18.84 5.33 0.76
CA CYS A 252 19.02 5.19 -0.70
C CYS A 252 20.26 4.36 -1.04
N LYS A 253 21.37 4.59 -0.32
CA LYS A 253 22.59 3.77 -0.48
C LYS A 253 22.36 2.29 -0.14
N SER A 254 21.50 1.99 0.83
CA SER A 254 21.19 0.61 1.18
C SER A 254 20.22 -0.02 0.18
N LEU A 255 19.23 0.73 -0.29
CA LEU A 255 18.28 0.30 -1.32
C LEU A 255 18.98 0.02 -2.66
N SER A 256 20.08 0.70 -2.98
CA SER A 256 20.82 0.46 -4.22
C SER A 256 21.42 -0.95 -4.33
N SER A 257 21.58 -1.65 -3.21
CA SER A 257 22.06 -3.04 -3.20
C SER A 257 20.99 -4.08 -3.56
N PHE A 258 19.71 -3.68 -3.64
CA PHE A 258 18.61 -4.59 -3.91
C PHE A 258 18.38 -4.76 -5.42
N THR A 259 18.80 -5.91 -5.93
CA THR A 259 18.57 -6.26 -7.34
C THR A 259 17.12 -6.61 -7.63
N SER A 260 16.32 -6.99 -6.63
CA SER A 260 14.90 -7.33 -6.83
C SER A 260 13.96 -6.15 -6.67
N LEU A 261 14.45 -4.98 -6.24
CA LEU A 261 13.62 -3.83 -5.90
C LEU A 261 13.12 -3.14 -7.17
N GLU A 262 11.82 -3.24 -7.42
CA GLU A 262 11.14 -2.71 -8.61
C GLU A 262 10.36 -1.43 -8.31
N GLU A 263 9.89 -1.25 -7.08
CA GLU A 263 9.00 -0.15 -6.73
C GLU A 263 9.40 0.50 -5.41
N VAL A 264 9.44 1.83 -5.39
CA VAL A 264 9.70 2.61 -4.18
C VAL A 264 8.63 3.69 -4.01
N CYS A 265 7.96 3.64 -2.85
CA CYS A 265 6.93 4.60 -2.47
C CYS A 265 7.45 5.47 -1.32
N PHE A 266 7.43 6.78 -1.46
CA PHE A 266 7.89 7.71 -0.44
C PHE A 266 6.78 8.69 -0.09
N SER A 267 6.32 8.66 1.16
CA SER A 267 5.23 9.48 1.64
C SER A 267 5.71 10.51 2.65
N THR A 268 5.45 11.78 2.36
CA THR A 268 5.71 12.89 3.27
C THR A 268 4.83 14.09 2.92
N LEU A 269 4.50 14.89 3.92
CA LEU A 269 3.75 16.12 3.71
C LEU A 269 4.66 17.33 3.37
N VAL A 270 5.99 17.17 3.46
CA VAL A 270 6.98 18.24 3.19
C VAL A 270 7.63 18.03 1.81
N LEU A 271 7.30 18.87 0.84
CA LEU A 271 7.84 18.78 -0.53
C LEU A 271 9.38 18.74 -0.58
N GLU A 272 10.06 19.54 0.24
CA GLU A 272 11.53 19.55 0.28
C GLU A 272 12.14 18.19 0.64
N LYS A 273 11.46 17.39 1.46
CA LYS A 273 11.90 16.02 1.77
C LYS A 273 11.76 15.10 0.56
N SER A 274 10.69 15.25 -0.24
CA SER A 274 10.52 14.53 -1.50
C SER A 274 11.62 14.90 -2.51
N LYS A 275 11.94 16.20 -2.65
CA LYS A 275 13.05 16.67 -3.51
C LYS A 275 14.39 16.06 -3.10
N GLN A 276 14.68 16.07 -1.80
CA GLN A 276 15.91 15.46 -1.26
C GLN A 276 15.95 13.96 -1.50
N PHE A 277 14.83 13.25 -1.30
CA PHE A 277 14.72 11.83 -1.58
C PHE A 277 15.01 11.53 -3.05
N VAL A 278 14.40 12.26 -3.97
CA VAL A 278 14.64 12.15 -5.42
C VAL A 278 16.11 12.39 -5.78
N GLN A 279 16.72 13.44 -5.22
CA GLN A 279 18.14 13.72 -5.47
C GLN A 279 19.06 12.62 -4.95
N ARG A 280 18.76 12.03 -3.79
CA ARG A 280 19.57 10.93 -3.22
C ARG A 280 19.35 9.62 -3.93
N LEU A 281 18.12 9.31 -4.32
CA LEU A 281 17.78 8.09 -5.04
C LEU A 281 18.42 8.06 -6.42
N SER A 282 18.43 9.19 -7.14
CA SER A 282 19.09 9.30 -8.45
C SER A 282 20.62 9.16 -8.41
N GLN A 283 21.26 9.48 -7.29
CA GLN A 283 22.72 9.29 -7.13
C GLN A 283 23.10 7.81 -6.96
N THR A 284 22.25 7.03 -6.30
CA THR A 284 22.47 5.60 -6.04
C THR A 284 21.18 4.82 -6.25
N PRO A 285 20.73 4.64 -7.51
CA PRO A 285 19.48 3.96 -7.78
C PRO A 285 19.63 2.44 -7.61
N PRO A 286 18.59 1.74 -7.15
CA PRO A 286 18.48 0.29 -7.30
C PRO A 286 18.47 -0.07 -8.80
N PRO A 287 19.18 -1.14 -9.21
CA PRO A 287 19.44 -1.42 -10.63
C PRO A 287 18.18 -1.80 -11.44
N ASN A 288 17.16 -2.35 -10.78
CA ASN A 288 15.92 -2.80 -11.42
C ASN A 288 14.71 -1.96 -11.02
N LEU A 289 14.94 -0.74 -10.51
CA LEU A 289 13.86 0.15 -10.10
C LEU A 289 13.03 0.59 -11.31
N LYS A 290 11.74 0.27 -11.32
CA LYS A 290 10.78 0.56 -12.39
C LYS A 290 9.78 1.64 -12.02
N VAL A 291 9.36 1.71 -10.75
CA VAL A 291 8.28 2.60 -10.32
C VAL A 291 8.73 3.43 -9.11
N ILE A 292 8.50 4.73 -9.17
CA ILE A 292 8.62 5.63 -8.01
C ILE A 292 7.28 6.29 -7.77
N GLN A 293 6.77 6.19 -6.54
CA GLN A 293 5.55 6.86 -6.11
C GLN A 293 5.87 7.86 -5.00
N LEU A 294 5.47 9.12 -5.17
CA LEU A 294 5.65 10.17 -4.16
C LEU A 294 4.28 10.59 -3.65
N LEU A 295 4.07 10.43 -2.34
CA LEU A 295 2.77 10.57 -1.72
C LEU A 295 2.80 11.75 -0.75
N GLY A 296 1.92 12.71 -0.92
CA GLY A 296 1.83 13.90 -0.07
C GLY A 296 2.64 15.09 -0.57
N GLY A 297 2.13 16.28 -0.21
CA GLY A 297 2.64 17.59 -0.63
C GLY A 297 1.48 18.54 -0.88
N ARG A 298 1.46 19.71 -0.23
CA ARG A 298 0.37 20.69 -0.37
C ARG A 298 0.55 21.69 -1.52
N SER A 299 1.61 21.61 -2.29
CA SER A 299 1.85 22.58 -3.37
C SER A 299 2.74 21.94 -4.41
N LEU A 300 2.12 21.49 -5.50
CA LEU A 300 2.83 21.21 -6.74
C LEU A 300 2.14 22.08 -7.78
N ASP A 301 2.93 22.94 -8.42
CA ASP A 301 2.47 23.64 -9.61
C ASP A 301 2.12 22.57 -10.65
N PHE A 302 0.87 22.62 -11.10
CA PHE A 302 0.34 21.67 -12.07
C PHE A 302 1.14 21.78 -13.36
N ALA A 303 1.70 20.66 -13.82
CA ALA A 303 2.42 20.62 -15.07
C ALA A 303 2.05 19.35 -15.84
N SER A 304 1.61 19.55 -17.08
CA SER A 304 1.50 18.53 -18.13
C SER A 304 2.83 17.80 -18.35
N HIS A 305 3.94 18.46 -18.05
CA HIS A 305 5.31 17.94 -18.14
C HIS A 305 5.86 17.54 -16.77
N LEU A 306 6.84 16.63 -16.78
CA LEU A 306 7.53 16.20 -15.56
C LEU A 306 8.17 17.43 -14.86
N PRO A 307 7.79 17.73 -13.60
CA PRO A 307 8.36 18.84 -12.84
C PRO A 307 9.90 18.83 -12.79
N GLN A 308 10.53 20.00 -12.84
CA GLN A 308 12.00 20.11 -12.90
C GLN A 308 12.71 19.43 -11.73
N TRP A 309 12.12 19.43 -10.54
CA TRP A 309 12.71 18.79 -9.36
C TRP A 309 12.71 17.24 -9.44
N LEU A 310 11.92 16.66 -10.36
CA LEU A 310 11.95 15.22 -10.70
C LEU A 310 12.96 14.88 -11.81
N SER A 311 13.53 15.88 -12.50
CA SER A 311 14.52 15.67 -13.55
C SER A 311 15.73 14.79 -13.16
N PRO A 312 16.21 14.75 -11.90
CA PRO A 312 17.28 13.82 -11.53
C PRO A 312 16.93 12.35 -11.78
N LEU A 313 15.65 11.97 -11.71
CA LEU A 313 15.18 10.60 -11.93
C LEU A 313 15.32 10.14 -13.39
N LEU A 314 15.44 11.07 -14.34
CA LEU A 314 15.65 10.75 -15.76
C LEU A 314 16.93 9.94 -15.99
N SER A 315 17.92 10.09 -15.09
CA SER A 315 19.19 9.36 -15.13
C SER A 315 19.05 7.86 -14.82
N ILE A 316 17.94 7.43 -14.23
CA ILE A 316 17.70 6.02 -13.86
C ILE A 316 17.14 5.30 -15.08
N ALA A 317 17.98 4.55 -15.81
CA ALA A 317 17.58 3.93 -17.09
C ALA A 317 16.44 2.90 -16.96
N SER A 318 16.37 2.18 -15.84
CA SER A 318 15.34 1.16 -15.58
C SER A 318 13.96 1.73 -15.24
N LEU A 319 13.89 3.02 -14.89
CA LEU A 319 12.68 3.63 -14.35
C LEU A 319 11.63 3.81 -15.44
N GLN A 320 10.48 3.18 -15.27
CA GLN A 320 9.37 3.15 -16.22
C GLN A 320 8.27 4.16 -15.87
N SER A 321 7.99 4.39 -14.59
CA SER A 321 6.95 5.33 -14.18
C SER A 321 7.32 6.12 -12.92
N ILE A 322 6.82 7.35 -12.87
CA ILE A 322 6.92 8.26 -11.73
C ILE A 322 5.52 8.75 -11.44
N GLY A 323 4.99 8.44 -10.26
CA GLY A 323 3.72 8.97 -9.79
C GLY A 323 3.88 9.92 -8.62
N VAL A 324 3.01 10.91 -8.57
CA VAL A 324 2.91 11.89 -7.50
C VAL A 324 1.45 12.04 -7.15
N HIS A 325 1.09 11.63 -5.93
CA HIS A 325 -0.29 11.66 -5.45
C HIS A 325 -0.41 12.55 -4.20
N HIS A 326 -1.47 13.34 -4.16
CA HIS A 326 -1.82 14.16 -3.02
C HIS A 326 -2.66 13.33 -2.04
N GLY A 327 -2.26 13.35 -0.77
CA GLY A 327 -3.10 12.82 0.30
C GLY A 327 -4.14 13.85 0.69
N GLY A 328 -5.40 13.42 0.73
CA GLY A 328 -6.55 14.22 1.15
C GLY A 328 -7.45 14.58 -0.01
N GLU A 329 -8.75 14.34 0.17
CA GLU A 329 -9.67 14.35 -0.95
C GLU A 329 -9.85 15.75 -1.56
N ARG A 330 -9.67 16.83 -0.80
CA ARG A 330 -10.11 18.23 -1.09
C ARG A 330 -9.65 18.92 -2.40
N ARG A 331 -8.94 18.26 -3.32
CA ARG A 331 -8.42 18.87 -4.55
C ARG A 331 -9.08 18.31 -5.79
N PHE A 332 -9.18 19.16 -6.81
CA PHE A 332 -9.63 18.71 -8.12
C PHE A 332 -8.69 17.66 -8.71
N ILE A 333 -7.37 17.82 -8.56
CA ILE A 333 -6.39 16.81 -8.99
C ILE A 333 -5.78 16.13 -7.76
N ASN A 334 -5.95 14.81 -7.70
CA ASN A 334 -5.46 13.95 -6.64
C ASN A 334 -4.12 13.30 -6.99
N GLY A 335 -3.75 13.22 -8.26
CA GLY A 335 -2.42 12.75 -8.61
C GLY A 335 -2.12 12.68 -10.10
N PHE A 336 -0.84 12.55 -10.39
CA PHE A 336 -0.28 12.43 -11.72
C PHE A 336 0.63 11.21 -11.76
N THR A 337 0.63 10.49 -12.87
CA THR A 337 1.66 9.49 -13.16
C THR A 337 2.18 9.72 -14.57
N TRP A 338 3.50 9.88 -14.66
CA TRP A 338 4.21 9.95 -15.93
C TRP A 338 4.88 8.61 -16.22
N SER A 339 4.79 8.16 -17.46
CA SER A 339 5.43 6.93 -17.94
C SER A 339 6.51 7.27 -18.96
N ARG A 340 7.60 6.49 -18.96
CA ARG A 340 8.69 6.66 -19.93
C ARG A 340 8.17 6.39 -21.34
N SER A 341 8.45 7.31 -22.25
CA SER A 341 8.00 7.22 -23.64
C SER A 341 8.65 6.02 -24.34
N LEU A 342 7.85 5.23 -25.05
CA LEU A 342 8.35 4.15 -25.90
C LEU A 342 9.16 4.68 -27.09
N ALA A 343 8.82 5.88 -27.57
CA ALA A 343 9.50 6.53 -28.68
C ALA A 343 10.84 7.18 -28.27
N ASN A 344 10.93 7.64 -27.02
CA ASN A 344 12.14 8.26 -26.50
C ASN A 344 12.34 7.88 -25.03
N SER A 345 13.28 6.97 -24.79
CA SER A 345 13.60 6.51 -23.43
C SER A 345 14.03 7.64 -22.51
N ASN A 346 14.43 8.81 -22.98
CA ASN A 346 14.88 9.92 -22.13
C ASN A 346 13.75 10.90 -21.76
N ARG A 347 12.50 10.60 -22.13
CA ARG A 347 11.35 11.45 -21.83
C ARG A 347 10.29 10.68 -21.08
N PHE A 348 9.64 11.39 -20.16
CA PHE A 348 8.44 10.93 -19.47
C PHE A 348 7.26 11.74 -19.99
N GLU A 349 6.19 11.04 -20.35
CA GLU A 349 4.94 11.62 -20.81
C GLU A 349 3.88 11.41 -19.74
N LEU A 350 2.94 12.33 -19.63
CA LEU A 350 1.79 12.14 -18.76
C LEU A 350 1.01 10.93 -19.28
N ASP A 351 0.80 9.96 -18.40
CA ASP A 351 0.15 8.70 -18.73
C ASP A 351 -1.16 8.57 -17.99
N GLU A 352 -1.15 8.89 -16.70
CA GLU A 352 -2.32 8.75 -15.84
C GLU A 352 -2.57 9.98 -14.97
N LEU A 353 -3.85 10.33 -14.82
CA LEU A 353 -4.34 11.46 -14.04
C LEU A 353 -5.44 10.97 -13.11
N SER A 354 -5.41 11.41 -11.85
CA SER A 354 -6.45 11.13 -10.86
C SER A 354 -7.13 12.44 -10.46
N ILE A 355 -8.45 12.51 -10.61
CA ILE A 355 -9.27 13.71 -10.42
C ILE A 355 -10.40 13.42 -9.44
N TRP A 356 -10.75 14.41 -8.64
CA TRP A 356 -12.00 14.47 -7.90
C TRP A 356 -12.82 15.71 -8.26
N ALA A 357 -13.98 15.51 -8.87
CA ALA A 357 -14.91 16.61 -9.17
C ALA A 357 -16.11 16.54 -8.21
N LYS A 358 -16.17 17.46 -7.23
CA LYS A 358 -17.33 17.59 -6.33
C LYS A 358 -18.55 18.28 -6.96
N ASN A 359 -18.31 19.17 -7.91
CA ASN A 359 -19.31 20.05 -8.52
C ASN A 359 -18.90 20.32 -9.97
N ALA A 360 -19.82 20.85 -10.78
CA ALA A 360 -19.51 21.38 -12.10
C ALA A 360 -18.56 22.59 -11.97
N THR A 361 -17.24 22.34 -11.94
CA THR A 361 -16.23 23.39 -11.88
C THR A 361 -16.34 24.25 -13.14
N SER A 362 -16.84 25.48 -13.02
CA SER A 362 -17.18 26.30 -14.17
C SER A 362 -15.96 26.74 -14.98
N ASN A 363 -14.77 26.86 -14.38
CA ASN A 363 -13.53 27.23 -15.06
C ASN A 363 -12.36 26.33 -14.63
N LEU A 364 -11.87 25.49 -15.55
CA LEU A 364 -10.61 24.75 -15.37
C LEU A 364 -9.45 25.62 -15.84
N GLU A 365 -8.34 25.61 -15.10
CA GLU A 365 -7.11 26.29 -15.52
C GLU A 365 -6.55 25.67 -16.81
N ASP A 366 -5.87 26.46 -17.64
CA ASP A 366 -5.28 25.99 -18.91
C ASP A 366 -4.32 24.81 -18.72
N SER A 367 -3.57 24.81 -17.61
CA SER A 367 -2.65 23.73 -17.22
C SER A 367 -3.39 22.40 -16.99
N VAL A 368 -4.59 22.46 -16.40
CA VAL A 368 -5.44 21.29 -16.14
C VAL A 368 -6.04 20.78 -17.45
N LEU A 369 -6.51 21.68 -18.32
CA LEU A 369 -7.00 21.32 -19.65
C LEU A 369 -5.91 20.66 -20.50
N GLU A 370 -4.67 21.17 -20.46
CA GLU A 370 -3.55 20.53 -21.14
C GLU A 370 -3.27 19.13 -20.58
N ALA A 371 -3.28 18.96 -19.25
CA ALA A 371 -3.10 17.65 -18.62
C ALA A 371 -4.20 16.66 -19.04
N LEU A 372 -5.47 17.07 -19.04
CA LEU A 372 -6.61 16.26 -19.50
C LEU A 372 -6.41 15.81 -20.95
N ARG A 373 -5.96 16.70 -21.84
CA ARG A 373 -5.75 16.39 -23.26
C ARG A 373 -4.68 15.34 -23.52
N LEU A 374 -3.63 15.35 -22.70
CA LEU A 374 -2.49 14.44 -22.82
C LEU A 374 -2.70 13.10 -22.09
N THR A 375 -3.63 13.05 -21.14
CA THR A 375 -3.86 11.89 -20.29
C THR A 375 -4.34 10.68 -21.10
N LYS A 376 -3.71 9.53 -20.86
CA LYS A 376 -4.08 8.24 -21.49
C LYS A 376 -4.92 7.38 -20.55
N ARG A 377 -4.81 7.57 -19.23
CA ARG A 377 -5.58 6.84 -18.21
C ARG A 377 -6.14 7.82 -17.17
N LEU A 378 -7.44 7.78 -16.94
CA LEU A 378 -8.10 8.72 -16.02
C LEU A 378 -8.78 7.93 -14.89
N ASN A 379 -8.38 8.22 -13.65
CA ASN A 379 -9.12 7.79 -12.45
C ASN A 379 -9.98 8.96 -11.99
N PHE A 380 -11.28 8.89 -12.26
CA PHE A 380 -12.21 9.99 -12.07
C PHE A 380 -13.20 9.70 -10.94
N LYS A 381 -12.92 10.29 -9.77
CA LYS A 381 -13.85 10.37 -8.65
C LYS A 381 -14.81 11.53 -8.90
N TYR A 382 -16.12 11.31 -8.76
CA TYR A 382 -17.10 12.34 -9.06
C TYR A 382 -18.30 12.33 -8.09
N ARG A 383 -18.75 13.55 -7.78
CA ARG A 383 -20.02 13.88 -7.12
C ARG A 383 -20.68 14.89 -8.06
N GLY A 384 -21.73 14.50 -8.76
CA GLY A 384 -22.33 15.32 -9.81
C GLY A 384 -22.70 14.53 -11.06
N GLY A 385 -23.80 14.93 -11.69
CA GLY A 385 -24.40 14.20 -12.80
C GLY A 385 -23.68 14.34 -14.15
N GLN A 386 -24.42 13.95 -15.19
CA GLN A 386 -23.93 13.82 -16.58
C GLN A 386 -23.12 15.00 -17.12
N ALA A 387 -23.52 16.23 -16.79
CA ALA A 387 -22.89 17.44 -17.32
C ALA A 387 -21.42 17.57 -16.87
N THR A 388 -21.13 17.25 -15.60
CA THR A 388 -19.77 17.28 -15.06
C THR A 388 -18.91 16.23 -15.74
N VAL A 389 -19.42 15.00 -15.84
CA VAL A 389 -18.67 13.89 -16.44
C VAL A 389 -18.45 14.11 -17.94
N GLY A 390 -19.48 14.50 -18.67
CA GLY A 390 -19.40 14.81 -20.09
C GLY A 390 -18.37 15.90 -20.39
N ARG A 391 -18.33 16.97 -19.59
CA ARG A 391 -17.36 18.05 -19.76
C ARG A 391 -15.91 17.62 -19.54
N ILE A 392 -15.64 16.83 -18.50
CA ILE A 392 -14.27 16.36 -18.23
C ILE A 392 -13.81 15.38 -19.32
N LEU A 393 -14.68 14.43 -19.69
CA LEU A 393 -14.34 13.43 -20.70
C LEU A 393 -14.20 14.04 -22.10
N SER A 394 -14.92 15.11 -22.43
CA SER A 394 -14.74 15.82 -23.71
C SER A 394 -13.37 16.47 -23.86
N GLU A 395 -12.69 16.79 -22.76
CA GLU A 395 -11.33 17.34 -22.76
C GLU A 395 -10.25 16.24 -22.81
N CYS A 396 -10.62 14.96 -22.88
CA CYS A 396 -9.70 13.81 -22.84
C CYS A 396 -9.68 13.01 -24.17
N PRO A 397 -9.29 13.60 -25.33
CA PRO A 397 -9.28 12.90 -26.61
C PRO A 397 -8.33 11.69 -26.66
N SER A 398 -7.24 11.72 -25.88
CA SER A 398 -6.20 10.66 -25.88
C SER A 398 -6.51 9.49 -24.93
N LEU A 399 -7.67 9.51 -24.27
CA LEU A 399 -8.02 8.59 -23.20
C LEU A 399 -8.20 7.15 -23.71
N ARG A 400 -7.51 6.21 -23.08
CA ARG A 400 -7.58 4.76 -23.36
C ARG A 400 -8.12 3.96 -22.19
N SER A 401 -7.84 4.37 -20.96
CA SER A 401 -8.39 3.72 -19.76
C SER A 401 -9.17 4.74 -18.95
N LEU A 402 -10.40 4.40 -18.57
CA LEU A 402 -11.25 5.24 -17.74
C LEU A 402 -11.70 4.43 -16.52
N SER A 403 -11.40 4.93 -15.33
CA SER A 403 -11.96 4.42 -14.07
C SER A 403 -12.93 5.45 -13.51
N LEU A 404 -14.21 5.13 -13.50
CA LEU A 404 -15.29 5.95 -12.92
C LEU A 404 -15.54 5.49 -11.49
N ILE A 405 -15.46 6.45 -10.57
CA ILE A 405 -15.54 6.22 -9.12
C ILE A 405 -16.65 7.16 -8.63
N GLY A 406 -17.85 6.63 -8.45
CA GLY A 406 -18.99 7.42 -7.96
C GLY A 406 -18.95 7.59 -6.45
N ASP A 407 -19.19 8.81 -5.96
CA ASP A 407 -19.22 9.11 -4.52
C ASP A 407 -20.55 8.77 -3.86
N SER A 408 -21.63 8.68 -4.62
CA SER A 408 -22.94 8.29 -4.13
C SER A 408 -23.72 7.55 -5.21
N TRP A 409 -24.72 6.78 -4.78
CA TRP A 409 -25.72 6.25 -5.68
C TRP A 409 -26.68 7.38 -6.06
N GLU A 410 -26.31 8.19 -7.04
CA GLU A 410 -27.31 9.01 -7.74
C GLU A 410 -28.28 8.04 -8.44
N ILE A 411 -29.59 8.21 -8.19
CA ILE A 411 -30.66 7.40 -8.80
C ILE A 411 -30.60 7.49 -10.34
N GLU A 412 -30.00 8.57 -10.85
CA GLU A 412 -29.75 8.84 -12.25
C GLU A 412 -28.26 8.63 -12.56
N PHE A 413 -27.81 7.37 -12.56
CA PHE A 413 -26.54 7.04 -13.21
C PHE A 413 -26.62 7.57 -14.66
N PHE A 414 -25.79 8.55 -14.99
CA PHE A 414 -25.91 9.28 -16.24
C PHE A 414 -25.73 8.37 -17.45
N ASP A 415 -26.22 8.84 -18.60
CA ASP A 415 -26.12 8.04 -19.82
C ASP A 415 -24.66 7.99 -20.32
N LEU A 416 -23.95 6.93 -19.95
CA LEU A 416 -22.60 6.64 -20.42
C LEU A 416 -22.49 6.68 -21.95
N ALA A 417 -23.56 6.36 -22.69
CA ALA A 417 -23.57 6.38 -24.16
C ALA A 417 -23.37 7.78 -24.74
N GLU A 418 -23.68 8.81 -23.97
CA GLU A 418 -23.57 10.21 -24.39
C GLU A 418 -22.19 10.80 -24.11
N VAL A 419 -21.52 10.33 -23.05
CA VAL A 419 -20.30 10.96 -22.53
C VAL A 419 -19.01 10.16 -22.78
N LEU A 420 -19.11 8.85 -23.03
CA LEU A 420 -17.93 7.99 -23.12
C LEU A 420 -17.14 8.26 -24.42
N PRO A 421 -15.85 8.62 -24.34
CA PRO A 421 -15.03 8.84 -25.53
C PRO A 421 -14.83 7.56 -26.35
N ASN A 422 -14.83 7.69 -27.67
CA ASN A 422 -14.64 6.55 -28.58
C ASN A 422 -13.26 5.90 -28.47
N SER A 423 -12.26 6.63 -27.94
CA SER A 423 -10.87 6.18 -27.76
C SER A 423 -10.67 5.21 -26.59
N VAL A 424 -11.67 5.05 -25.71
CA VAL A 424 -11.56 4.21 -24.52
C VAL A 424 -11.47 2.73 -24.91
N GLU A 425 -10.39 2.10 -24.47
CA GLU A 425 -10.09 0.67 -24.58
C GLU A 425 -10.46 -0.10 -23.30
N GLU A 426 -10.35 0.53 -22.13
CA GLU A 426 -10.61 -0.09 -20.84
C GLU A 426 -11.55 0.78 -19.99
N LEU A 427 -12.65 0.20 -19.50
CA LEU A 427 -13.62 0.88 -18.65
C LEU A 427 -13.74 0.16 -17.30
N ASN A 428 -13.43 0.87 -16.22
CA ASN A 428 -13.64 0.41 -14.85
C ASN A 428 -14.74 1.26 -14.22
N ILE A 429 -15.73 0.65 -13.60
CA ILE A 429 -16.79 1.37 -12.87
C ILE A 429 -16.84 0.85 -11.45
N LEU A 430 -16.58 1.72 -10.48
CA LEU A 430 -16.73 1.43 -9.06
C LEU A 430 -18.03 2.02 -8.55
N PHE A 431 -18.86 1.16 -7.95
CA PHE A 431 -20.10 1.56 -7.31
C PHE A 431 -19.90 1.71 -5.80
N PRO A 432 -20.35 2.83 -5.20
CA PRO A 432 -20.32 3.01 -3.75
C PRO A 432 -21.25 2.00 -3.03
N PRO A 433 -21.29 1.97 -1.69
CA PRO A 433 -22.27 1.15 -0.98
C PRO A 433 -23.71 1.54 -1.34
N PHE A 434 -24.59 0.55 -1.50
CA PHE A 434 -26.05 0.73 -1.61
C PHE A 434 -26.65 1.08 -0.23
N THR A 435 -26.23 2.19 0.35
CA THR A 435 -26.86 2.79 1.52
C THR A 435 -27.70 3.98 1.07
N GLU A 436 -28.88 4.18 1.66
CA GLU A 436 -29.62 5.42 1.47
C GLU A 436 -28.70 6.58 1.86
N SER A 437 -28.44 7.50 0.91
CA SER A 437 -27.70 8.72 1.22
C SER A 437 -28.48 9.47 2.28
N ILE A 438 -27.86 9.72 3.43
CA ILE A 438 -28.37 10.70 4.37
C ILE A 438 -28.26 12.03 3.63
N ASP A 439 -29.38 12.66 3.32
CA ASP A 439 -29.41 13.98 2.69
C ASP A 439 -28.70 14.97 3.61
N ASP A 440 -27.41 15.20 3.36
CA ASP A 440 -26.57 16.22 4.01
C ASP A 440 -26.94 17.65 3.56
N SER A 441 -28.05 17.82 2.86
CA SER A 441 -28.48 19.08 2.25
C SER A 441 -28.83 20.20 3.24
N ASN A 442 -28.59 20.02 4.55
CA ASN A 442 -28.86 21.02 5.59
C ASN A 442 -27.62 21.50 6.37
N SER A 443 -26.39 21.09 6.03
CA SER A 443 -25.18 21.48 6.77
C SER A 443 -24.30 22.55 6.11
N ASP A 444 -24.89 23.48 5.33
CA ASP A 444 -24.19 24.69 4.83
C ASP A 444 -23.87 25.72 5.95
N SER A 445 -24.01 25.35 7.23
CA SER A 445 -23.52 26.17 8.33
C SER A 445 -22.00 26.03 8.45
N ASP A 446 -21.27 27.03 7.95
CA ASP A 446 -19.82 27.26 8.13
C ASP A 446 -19.33 27.34 9.60
N SER A 447 -20.13 26.89 10.58
CA SER A 447 -19.74 26.84 11.99
C SER A 447 -18.94 25.56 12.27
N GLU A 448 -17.60 25.69 12.25
CA GLU A 448 -16.61 24.63 12.57
C GLU A 448 -16.70 24.05 14.02
N GLU A 449 -17.72 24.34 14.83
CA GLU A 449 -17.62 24.15 16.29
C GLU A 449 -18.52 23.09 16.96
N ASP A 450 -19.37 22.32 16.27
CA ASP A 450 -20.18 21.28 16.94
C ASP A 450 -20.22 19.93 16.20
N PHE A 451 -19.08 19.23 16.18
CA PHE A 451 -19.01 17.80 15.85
C PHE A 451 -19.46 16.96 17.05
N THR A 452 -20.76 16.98 17.37
CA THR A 452 -21.34 15.99 18.29
C THR A 452 -21.73 14.71 17.53
N PHE A 453 -21.13 13.60 17.96
CA PHE A 453 -21.32 12.22 17.50
C PHE A 453 -22.80 11.84 17.32
N LEU A 454 -23.33 11.99 16.11
CA LEU A 454 -24.57 11.36 15.70
C LEU A 454 -24.23 10.01 15.05
N THR A 455 -24.27 8.94 15.85
CA THR A 455 -24.32 7.57 15.34
C THR A 455 -25.67 7.32 14.68
N HIS A 456 -25.82 7.75 13.43
CA HIS A 456 -27.01 7.52 12.63
C HIS A 456 -26.99 6.09 12.07
N SER A 457 -28.02 5.31 12.44
CA SER A 457 -28.27 3.97 11.91
C SER A 457 -28.67 4.06 10.43
N ALA A 458 -27.71 3.86 9.53
CA ALA A 458 -27.98 3.72 8.10
C ALA A 458 -28.99 2.57 7.88
N ARG A 459 -30.12 2.88 7.23
CA ARG A 459 -31.13 1.87 6.89
C ARG A 459 -30.57 1.01 5.75
N SER A 460 -30.40 -0.29 6.00
CA SER A 460 -29.94 -1.22 4.97
C SER A 460 -31.02 -1.37 3.89
N SER A 461 -30.68 -1.12 2.62
CA SER A 461 -31.56 -1.38 1.48
C SER A 461 -32.06 -2.83 1.47
N SER A 462 -33.22 -3.09 0.89
CA SER A 462 -33.69 -4.48 0.75
C SER A 462 -32.96 -5.21 -0.39
N ALA A 463 -32.92 -6.54 -0.36
CA ALA A 463 -32.31 -7.32 -1.45
C ALA A 463 -33.02 -7.09 -2.81
N GLU A 464 -34.34 -6.86 -2.78
CA GLU A 464 -35.13 -6.52 -3.98
C GLU A 464 -34.77 -5.15 -4.54
N GLU A 465 -34.56 -4.16 -3.67
CA GLU A 465 -34.13 -2.82 -4.07
C GLU A 465 -32.74 -2.85 -4.72
N VAL A 466 -31.79 -3.59 -4.12
CA VAL A 466 -30.44 -3.77 -4.70
C VAL A 466 -30.51 -4.50 -6.03
N ALA A 467 -31.33 -5.55 -6.15
CA ALA A 467 -31.53 -6.26 -7.42
C ALA A 467 -32.14 -5.36 -8.50
N SER A 468 -33.10 -4.52 -8.13
CA SER A 468 -33.73 -3.53 -9.03
C SER A 468 -32.70 -2.50 -9.52
N LYS A 469 -31.94 -1.89 -8.61
CA LYS A 469 -30.87 -0.93 -8.93
C LYS A 469 -29.80 -1.55 -9.83
N LEU A 470 -29.39 -2.80 -9.59
CA LEU A 470 -28.49 -3.52 -10.49
C LEU A 470 -29.10 -3.75 -11.88
N GLY A 471 -30.41 -4.00 -11.98
CA GLY A 471 -31.11 -4.11 -13.26
C GLY A 471 -31.11 -2.80 -14.04
N VAL A 472 -31.32 -1.68 -13.36
CA VAL A 472 -31.24 -0.34 -13.95
C VAL A 472 -29.83 -0.05 -14.47
N LEU A 473 -28.79 -0.37 -13.70
CA LEU A 473 -27.41 -0.23 -14.13
C LEU A 473 -27.07 -1.10 -15.33
N ASP A 474 -27.54 -2.35 -15.34
CA ASP A 474 -27.34 -3.27 -16.45
C ASP A 474 -27.88 -2.68 -17.75
N LEU A 475 -29.05 -2.02 -17.70
CA LEU A 475 -29.65 -1.32 -18.84
C LEU A 475 -28.82 -0.11 -19.30
N TYR A 476 -28.37 0.75 -18.37
CA TYR A 476 -27.59 1.94 -18.73
C TYR A 476 -26.24 1.60 -19.34
N ILE A 477 -25.50 0.68 -18.71
CA ILE A 477 -24.21 0.23 -19.23
C ILE A 477 -24.42 -0.50 -20.56
N HIS A 478 -25.42 -1.38 -20.67
CA HIS A 478 -25.77 -2.03 -21.93
C HIS A 478 -26.05 -1.01 -23.04
N LYS A 479 -26.81 0.05 -22.77
CA LYS A 479 -27.08 1.12 -23.76
C LYS A 479 -25.79 1.76 -24.27
N ALA A 480 -24.85 2.06 -23.38
CA ALA A 480 -23.54 2.60 -23.74
C ALA A 480 -22.72 1.64 -24.60
N LEU A 481 -22.71 0.36 -24.24
CA LEU A 481 -22.02 -0.69 -24.98
C LEU A 481 -22.68 -1.00 -26.33
N HIS A 482 -24.00 -0.85 -26.45
CA HIS A 482 -24.75 -1.12 -27.67
C HIS A 482 -24.70 0.04 -28.67
N SER A 483 -24.36 1.26 -28.24
CA SER A 483 -24.35 2.46 -29.10
C SER A 483 -23.38 2.41 -30.29
N GLY A 484 -22.46 1.44 -30.34
CA GLY A 484 -21.44 1.30 -31.39
C GLY A 484 -20.31 2.33 -31.33
N LYS A 485 -20.44 3.39 -30.52
CA LYS A 485 -19.44 4.45 -30.32
C LYS A 485 -18.14 3.94 -29.70
N THR A 486 -18.22 2.90 -28.88
CA THR A 486 -17.11 2.33 -28.12
C THR A 486 -16.37 1.22 -28.87
N SER A 487 -16.11 1.39 -30.17
CA SER A 487 -15.54 0.33 -31.03
C SER A 487 -14.16 -0.17 -30.59
N HIS A 488 -13.40 0.64 -29.84
CA HIS A 488 -12.07 0.30 -29.33
C HIS A 488 -12.08 -0.40 -27.97
N LEU A 489 -13.24 -0.50 -27.32
CA LEU A 489 -13.37 -1.08 -25.99
C LEU A 489 -13.01 -2.58 -26.01
N ARG A 490 -12.10 -2.98 -25.12
CA ARG A 490 -11.55 -4.34 -24.98
C ARG A 490 -11.90 -4.98 -23.65
N SER A 491 -12.04 -4.17 -22.59
CA SER A 491 -12.42 -4.67 -21.28
C SER A 491 -13.35 -3.73 -20.52
N VAL A 492 -14.30 -4.32 -19.79
CA VAL A 492 -15.20 -3.64 -18.88
C VAL A 492 -15.19 -4.38 -17.54
N ASN A 493 -14.76 -3.69 -16.49
CA ASN A 493 -14.71 -4.24 -15.14
C ASN A 493 -15.64 -3.44 -14.23
N ILE A 494 -16.54 -4.14 -13.55
CA ILE A 494 -17.50 -3.53 -12.63
C ILE A 494 -17.15 -3.96 -11.21
N TYR A 495 -17.07 -3.00 -10.30
CA TYR A 495 -16.70 -3.24 -8.92
C TYR A 495 -17.86 -2.84 -8.00
N ILE A 496 -18.34 -3.79 -7.19
CA ILE A 496 -19.43 -3.59 -6.24
C ILE A 496 -18.85 -3.50 -4.83
N HIS A 497 -19.22 -2.46 -4.08
CA HIS A 497 -18.75 -2.27 -2.72
C HIS A 497 -18.92 -3.52 -1.82
N ARG A 498 -17.88 -3.86 -1.05
CA ARG A 498 -17.89 -5.01 -0.13
C ARG A 498 -19.08 -5.00 0.82
N ASP A 499 -19.45 -3.84 1.36
CA ASP A 499 -20.51 -3.74 2.36
C ASP A 499 -21.85 -4.19 1.78
N THR A 500 -22.16 -3.76 0.55
CA THR A 500 -23.33 -4.23 -0.19
C THR A 500 -23.31 -5.75 -0.38
N VAL A 501 -22.18 -6.30 -0.83
CA VAL A 501 -22.06 -7.75 -1.01
C VAL A 501 -22.26 -8.49 0.33
N SER A 502 -21.75 -7.92 1.41
CA SER A 502 -21.81 -8.49 2.76
C SER A 502 -23.21 -8.41 3.40
N GLN A 503 -23.94 -7.33 3.14
CA GLN A 503 -25.32 -7.11 3.61
C GLN A 503 -26.32 -7.94 2.80
N HIS A 504 -26.02 -8.21 1.52
CA HIS A 504 -26.87 -8.97 0.60
C HIS A 504 -26.25 -10.31 0.20
N ARG A 505 -25.71 -11.06 1.17
CA ARG A 505 -25.16 -12.42 0.94
C ARG A 505 -26.18 -13.41 0.37
N ASN A 506 -27.47 -13.13 0.49
CA ASN A 506 -28.55 -13.89 -0.14
C ASN A 506 -28.66 -13.62 -1.65
N LEU A 507 -28.26 -12.43 -2.12
CA LEU A 507 -28.26 -12.05 -3.53
C LEU A 507 -26.96 -12.44 -4.23
N PHE A 508 -25.81 -12.28 -3.56
CA PHE A 508 -24.50 -12.49 -4.15
C PHE A 508 -23.88 -13.85 -3.80
N HIS A 509 -23.15 -14.40 -4.76
CA HIS A 509 -22.25 -15.53 -4.58
C HIS A 509 -20.87 -15.15 -5.12
N SER A 510 -19.84 -15.34 -4.30
CA SER A 510 -18.45 -15.09 -4.64
C SER A 510 -17.68 -16.40 -4.49
N PRO A 511 -17.30 -17.10 -5.58
CA PRO A 511 -16.55 -18.35 -5.48
C PRO A 511 -15.10 -18.13 -4.99
N ASN A 512 -14.57 -16.91 -5.13
CA ASN A 512 -13.32 -16.45 -4.54
C ASN A 512 -13.55 -15.08 -3.87
N HIS A 513 -12.49 -14.36 -3.49
CA HIS A 513 -12.64 -13.03 -2.88
C HIS A 513 -13.01 -11.90 -3.86
N ARG A 514 -13.05 -12.17 -5.19
CA ARG A 514 -13.22 -11.13 -6.22
C ARG A 514 -14.48 -11.32 -7.06
N LEU A 515 -14.61 -12.40 -7.81
CA LEU A 515 -15.66 -12.53 -8.83
C LEU A 515 -17.04 -12.65 -8.20
N LEU A 516 -18.00 -11.90 -8.71
CA LEU A 516 -19.37 -11.90 -8.23
C LEU A 516 -20.34 -12.53 -9.22
N TYR A 517 -21.27 -13.32 -8.67
CA TYR A 517 -22.41 -13.91 -9.35
C TYR A 517 -23.67 -13.63 -8.55
N ARG A 518 -24.83 -13.63 -9.23
CA ARG A 518 -26.13 -13.68 -8.55
C ARG A 518 -26.42 -15.11 -8.12
N LYS A 519 -26.92 -15.27 -6.90
CA LYS A 519 -27.54 -16.52 -6.46
C LYS A 519 -28.88 -16.66 -7.19
N GLY A 520 -29.02 -17.71 -7.98
CA GLY A 520 -30.33 -18.08 -8.52
C GLY A 520 -31.28 -18.43 -7.37
N VAL A 521 -32.53 -18.01 -7.47
CA VAL A 521 -33.60 -18.56 -6.64
C VAL A 521 -33.74 -20.02 -7.08
N GLU A 522 -33.32 -20.96 -6.23
CA GLU A 522 -33.65 -22.37 -6.46
C GLU A 522 -35.17 -22.46 -6.46
N ASN A 523 -35.75 -22.87 -7.59
CA ASN A 523 -37.15 -23.26 -7.65
C ASN A 523 -37.31 -24.48 -6.73
N SER A 524 -37.73 -24.22 -5.49
CA SER A 524 -37.96 -25.21 -4.43
C SER A 524 -38.90 -26.35 -4.85
N GLU A 525 -39.66 -26.16 -5.93
CA GLU A 525 -40.69 -27.10 -6.40
C GLU A 525 -40.16 -28.30 -7.20
N LEU A 526 -38.86 -28.37 -7.52
CA LEU A 526 -38.32 -29.43 -8.40
C LEU A 526 -37.25 -30.34 -7.76
N VAL A 527 -36.89 -30.14 -6.49
CA VAL A 527 -35.89 -30.98 -5.84
C VAL A 527 -36.56 -32.17 -5.16
N GLY A 528 -36.71 -33.24 -5.92
CA GLY A 528 -37.03 -34.56 -5.39
C GLY A 528 -36.02 -34.98 -4.31
N ALA A 529 -36.53 -35.55 -3.22
CA ALA A 529 -35.75 -35.97 -2.05
C ALA A 529 -34.67 -37.00 -2.43
N GLY A 530 -33.46 -36.54 -2.72
CA GLY A 530 -32.34 -37.43 -3.03
C GLY A 530 -31.15 -36.67 -3.58
N GLU A 531 -30.23 -36.31 -2.67
CA GLU A 531 -28.93 -35.67 -2.87
C GLU A 531 -28.91 -34.12 -2.85
N PRO A 532 -28.16 -33.51 -1.91
CA PRO A 532 -27.90 -32.08 -1.90
C PRO A 532 -26.87 -31.75 -3.00
N SER A 533 -27.29 -31.74 -4.26
CA SER A 533 -26.48 -31.14 -5.31
C SER A 533 -26.59 -29.62 -5.19
N SER A 534 -25.72 -29.00 -4.41
CA SER A 534 -25.57 -27.54 -4.31
C SER A 534 -24.99 -26.92 -5.58
N ARG A 535 -25.50 -27.32 -6.76
CA ARG A 535 -25.23 -26.67 -8.04
C ARG A 535 -26.03 -25.38 -8.09
N PHE A 536 -25.59 -24.39 -7.33
CA PHE A 536 -26.04 -23.02 -7.49
C PHE A 536 -25.88 -22.64 -8.97
N ILE A 537 -26.99 -22.36 -9.65
CA ILE A 537 -26.96 -21.80 -10.99
C ILE A 537 -26.33 -20.42 -10.85
N LYS A 538 -25.08 -20.29 -11.32
CA LYS A 538 -24.32 -19.04 -11.31
C LYS A 538 -24.92 -18.10 -12.35
N ALA A 539 -25.82 -17.22 -11.93
CA ALA A 539 -26.36 -16.19 -12.80
C ALA A 539 -25.40 -14.99 -12.87
N PRO A 540 -25.28 -14.32 -14.04
CA PRO A 540 -24.57 -13.04 -14.14
C PRO A 540 -25.11 -12.01 -13.15
N VAL A 541 -24.25 -11.14 -12.63
CA VAL A 541 -24.71 -9.96 -11.88
C VAL A 541 -25.33 -8.91 -12.81
N LEU A 542 -24.81 -8.78 -14.03
CA LEU A 542 -25.27 -7.84 -15.06
C LEU A 542 -25.43 -8.62 -16.38
N PRO A 543 -26.55 -9.36 -16.55
CA PRO A 543 -26.73 -10.27 -17.67
C PRO A 543 -26.71 -9.61 -19.04
N LEU A 544 -27.31 -8.41 -19.19
CA LEU A 544 -27.34 -7.71 -20.49
C LEU A 544 -25.93 -7.26 -20.88
N CYS A 545 -25.19 -6.67 -19.94
CA CYS A 545 -23.79 -6.27 -20.15
C CYS A 545 -22.90 -7.46 -20.51
N GLN A 546 -23.04 -8.59 -19.80
CA GLN A 546 -22.26 -9.78 -20.10
C GLN A 546 -22.57 -10.34 -21.49
N LEU A 547 -23.84 -10.32 -21.91
CA LEU A 547 -24.25 -10.77 -23.24
C LEU A 547 -23.66 -9.90 -24.34
N ILE A 548 -23.84 -8.57 -24.28
CA ILE A 548 -23.33 -7.67 -25.32
C ILE A 548 -21.80 -7.67 -25.37
N CYS A 549 -21.11 -7.75 -24.22
CA CYS A 549 -19.65 -7.88 -24.20
C CYS A 549 -19.20 -9.18 -24.87
N ARG A 550 -19.88 -10.30 -24.60
CA ARG A 550 -19.60 -11.59 -25.26
C ARG A 550 -19.81 -11.51 -26.77
N GLU A 551 -20.89 -10.91 -27.24
CA GLU A 551 -21.18 -10.72 -28.67
C GLU A 551 -20.11 -9.87 -29.36
N ARG A 552 -19.60 -8.86 -28.66
CA ARG A 552 -18.55 -7.95 -29.16
C ARG A 552 -17.11 -8.46 -28.95
N GLY A 553 -16.91 -9.58 -28.27
CA GLY A 553 -15.57 -10.08 -27.90
C GLY A 553 -14.84 -9.21 -26.88
N VAL A 554 -15.58 -8.47 -26.05
CA VAL A 554 -15.08 -7.61 -24.97
C VAL A 554 -14.99 -8.43 -23.67
N LEU A 555 -13.88 -8.30 -22.95
CA LEU A 555 -13.72 -8.92 -21.64
C LEU A 555 -14.64 -8.23 -20.62
N PHE A 556 -15.38 -9.01 -19.84
CA PHE A 556 -16.32 -8.49 -18.85
C PHE A 556 -16.15 -9.21 -17.51
N SER A 557 -15.99 -8.45 -16.43
CA SER A 557 -16.01 -8.98 -15.06
C SER A 557 -16.86 -8.11 -14.13
N VAL A 558 -17.47 -8.77 -13.15
CA VAL A 558 -18.08 -8.11 -12.00
C VAL A 558 -17.37 -8.63 -10.76
N GLU A 559 -16.81 -7.72 -9.98
CA GLU A 559 -15.91 -8.01 -8.87
C GLU A 559 -16.34 -7.31 -7.58
N VAL A 560 -16.01 -7.89 -6.43
CA VAL A 560 -16.08 -7.24 -5.13
C VAL A 560 -15.01 -6.17 -5.09
N GLN A 561 -15.41 -4.94 -4.83
CA GLN A 561 -14.48 -3.89 -4.47
C GLN A 561 -13.92 -4.20 -3.07
N LEU A 562 -12.66 -4.64 -3.03
CA LEU A 562 -11.96 -4.97 -1.78
C LEU A 562 -11.57 -3.74 -0.95
N LEU A 563 -11.82 -2.55 -1.49
CA LEU A 563 -11.25 -1.29 -1.03
C LEU A 563 -12.41 -0.37 -0.66
N LYS A 564 -12.43 0.08 0.60
CA LYS A 564 -13.44 1.03 1.08
C LYS A 564 -13.18 2.34 0.37
N MET A 565 -14.19 2.90 -0.29
CA MET A 565 -14.12 4.33 -0.60
C MET A 565 -14.23 5.06 0.72
N GLU A 566 -13.28 5.95 1.01
CA GLU A 566 -13.49 6.99 2.00
C GLU A 566 -14.69 7.81 1.48
N MET A 567 -15.85 7.55 2.09
CA MET A 567 -17.02 8.41 1.96
C MET A 567 -16.89 9.38 3.13
N ASP A 568 -16.63 10.66 2.79
CA ASP A 568 -16.52 11.79 3.71
C ASP A 568 -17.71 11.86 4.69
#